data_AF-A0A7C7WHU7-F1
#
_entry.id   AF-A0A7C7WHU7-F1
#
_cell.length_a   1.000
_cell.length_b   1.000
_cell.length_c   1.000
_cell.angle_alpha   90.00
_cell.angle_beta   90.00
_cell.angle_gamma   90.00
#
_symmetry.space_group_name_H-M   'P 1'
#
loop_
_entity.id
_entity.type
_entity.pdbx_description
1 polymer ?
#
loop_
_entity_poly.entity_id
_entity_poly.type
_entity_poly.pdbx_seq_one_letter_code
_entity_poly.pdbx_strand_id
1 'polypeptide(L)'
;MHLARVIGTVVATTKDPGLAGRTLLVLQPLSPERETVGVPLVAVDSVGAGRGEEVFFVRGREASFPFLPAAVPTDASVIGICDQWSLDASGTRPPPRRRSGRAAVKGQS
;
A
#
# COMPACT_ATOMS: atom_id res chain seq x y z
N MET A 1 -3.77 3.99 -5.70
CA MET A 1 -3.52 3.03 -4.60
C MET A 1 -3.64 3.78 -3.28
N HIS A 2 -4.07 3.11 -2.22
CA HIS A 2 -4.36 3.73 -0.92
C HIS A 2 -3.77 2.89 0.20
N LEU A 3 -3.32 3.52 1.29
CA LEU A 3 -2.88 2.83 2.51
C LEU A 3 -4.08 2.47 3.39
N ALA A 4 -4.03 1.31 4.02
CA ALA A 4 -5.01 0.86 4.98
C ALA A 4 -4.41 -0.07 6.04
N ARG A 5 -5.15 -0.31 7.11
CA ARG A 5 -4.90 -1.40 8.06
C ARG A 5 -5.98 -2.46 7.94
N VAL A 6 -5.60 -3.73 8.01
CA VAL A 6 -6.56 -4.84 8.10
C VAL A 6 -7.14 -4.88 9.51
N ILE A 7 -8.45 -4.62 9.64
CA ILE A 7 -9.13 -4.56 10.94
C ILE A 7 -10.09 -5.73 11.17
N GLY A 8 -10.23 -6.64 10.21
CA GLY A 8 -11.07 -7.82 10.34
C GLY A 8 -11.26 -8.56 9.02
N THR A 9 -12.20 -9.50 9.02
CA THR A 9 -12.56 -10.32 7.87
C THR A 9 -14.07 -10.37 7.71
N VAL A 10 -14.52 -10.64 6.49
CA VAL A 10 -15.94 -10.91 6.18
C VAL A 10 -16.07 -12.36 5.76
N VAL A 11 -17.07 -13.05 6.33
CA VAL A 11 -17.47 -14.39 5.89
C VAL A 11 -18.83 -14.29 5.22
N ALA A 12 -18.90 -14.76 3.97
CA ALA A 12 -20.13 -14.84 3.20
C ALA A 12 -20.23 -16.24 2.58
N THR A 13 -21.29 -16.97 2.94
CA THR A 13 -21.63 -18.31 2.43
C THR A 13 -22.38 -18.22 1.11
N THR A 14 -23.24 -17.22 0.94
CA THR A 14 -23.92 -16.89 -0.31
C THR A 14 -23.28 -15.65 -0.92
N LYS A 15 -22.66 -15.81 -2.10
CA LYS A 15 -21.92 -14.76 -2.84
C LYS A 15 -21.75 -15.17 -4.30
N ASP A 16 -21.29 -14.24 -5.13
CA ASP A 16 -20.95 -14.54 -6.52
C ASP A 16 -19.91 -15.69 -6.59
N PRO A 17 -20.07 -16.68 -7.48
CA PRO A 17 -19.12 -17.79 -7.62
C PRO A 17 -17.67 -17.34 -7.89
N GLY A 18 -17.45 -16.19 -8.53
CA GLY A 18 -16.13 -15.61 -8.75
C GLY A 18 -15.39 -15.20 -7.47
N LEU A 19 -16.11 -15.08 -6.34
CA LEU A 19 -15.54 -14.83 -5.00
C LEU A 19 -15.35 -16.11 -4.18
N ALA A 20 -15.63 -17.29 -4.75
CA ALA A 20 -15.40 -18.56 -4.08
C ALA A 20 -13.91 -18.75 -3.75
N GLY A 21 -13.60 -19.20 -2.53
CA GLY A 21 -12.23 -19.40 -2.06
C GLY A 21 -11.41 -18.12 -1.86
N ARG A 22 -12.00 -16.93 -2.02
CA ARG A 22 -11.31 -15.66 -1.82
C ARG A 22 -11.49 -15.14 -0.40
N THR A 23 -10.40 -14.66 0.18
CA THR A 23 -10.39 -14.00 1.48
C THR A 23 -10.92 -12.57 1.32
N LEU A 24 -11.90 -12.20 2.14
CA LEU A 24 -12.47 -10.86 2.21
C LEU A 24 -11.99 -10.19 3.49
N LEU A 25 -11.25 -9.09 3.34
CA LEU A 25 -10.68 -8.33 4.44
C LEU A 25 -11.48 -7.04 4.66
N VAL A 26 -11.69 -6.69 5.92
CA VAL A 26 -12.17 -5.35 6.30
C VAL A 26 -10.96 -4.46 6.47
N LEU A 27 -10.86 -3.43 5.64
CA LEU A 27 -9.78 -2.45 5.62
C LEU A 27 -10.25 -1.13 6.21
N GLN A 28 -9.47 -0.56 7.12
CA GLN A 28 -9.59 0.82 7.56
C GLN A 28 -8.56 1.66 6.79
N PRO A 29 -8.96 2.58 5.88
CA PRO A 29 -8.03 3.47 5.21
C PRO A 29 -7.25 4.34 6.20
N LEU A 30 -5.99 4.63 5.86
CA LEU A 30 -5.07 5.42 6.68
C LEU A 30 -4.58 6.67 5.93
N SER A 31 -4.34 7.75 6.68
CA SER A 31 -3.56 8.89 6.22
C SER A 31 -2.06 8.52 6.18
N PRO A 32 -1.22 9.35 5.53
CA PRO A 32 0.23 9.18 5.58
C PRO A 32 0.82 9.16 7.01
N GLU A 33 0.12 9.74 7.98
CA GLU A 33 0.52 9.78 9.40
C GLU A 33 0.01 8.57 10.21
N ARG A 34 -0.58 7.54 9.57
CA ARG A 34 -1.22 6.36 10.19
C ARG A 34 -2.52 6.66 10.95
N GLU A 35 -3.12 7.81 10.73
CA GLU A 35 -4.42 8.13 11.30
C GLU A 35 -5.54 7.51 10.46
N THR A 36 -6.61 7.05 11.11
CA THR A 36 -7.76 6.48 10.40
C THR A 36 -8.50 7.56 9.61
N VAL A 37 -8.79 7.29 8.34
CA VAL A 37 -9.55 8.22 7.47
C VAL A 37 -10.67 7.49 6.74
N GLY A 38 -11.75 8.23 6.45
CA GLY A 38 -12.91 7.69 5.76
C GLY A 38 -13.60 6.57 6.54
N VAL A 39 -14.33 5.72 5.82
CA VAL A 39 -15.05 4.58 6.39
C VAL A 39 -14.36 3.26 6.03
N PRO A 40 -14.45 2.23 6.90
CA PRO A 40 -14.03 0.89 6.54
C PRO A 40 -14.67 0.37 5.25
N LEU A 41 -13.93 -0.44 4.50
CA LEU A 41 -14.41 -1.08 3.28
C LEU A 41 -13.95 -2.54 3.22
N VAL A 42 -14.62 -3.32 2.37
CA VAL A 42 -14.23 -4.71 2.11
C VAL A 42 -13.33 -4.74 0.88
N ALA A 43 -12.23 -5.48 0.96
CA ALA A 43 -11.35 -5.75 -0.17
C ALA A 43 -11.05 -7.25 -0.28
N VAL A 44 -10.84 -7.72 -1.51
CA VAL A 44 -10.35 -9.08 -1.74
C VAL A 44 -8.84 -9.11 -1.53
N ASP A 45 -8.37 -10.10 -0.79
CA ASP A 45 -6.94 -10.29 -0.57
C ASP A 45 -6.32 -11.13 -1.69
N SER A 46 -5.28 -10.58 -2.34
CA SER A 46 -4.47 -11.32 -3.31
C SER A 46 -3.08 -11.69 -2.80
N VAL A 47 -2.73 -11.29 -1.57
CA VAL A 47 -1.35 -11.38 -1.06
C VAL A 47 -1.20 -12.20 0.22
N GLY A 48 -2.29 -12.44 0.96
CA GLY A 48 -2.26 -13.19 2.21
C GLY A 48 -2.06 -12.31 3.44
N ALA A 49 -2.71 -11.15 3.48
CA ALA A 49 -2.57 -10.20 4.58
C ALA A 49 -3.37 -10.63 5.83
N GLY A 50 -2.75 -10.47 6.99
CA GLY A 50 -3.29 -10.74 8.32
C GLY A 50 -3.90 -9.51 9.00
N ARG A 51 -4.69 -9.76 10.04
CA ARG A 51 -5.26 -8.70 10.89
C ARG A 51 -4.14 -7.90 11.55
N GLY A 52 -4.24 -6.58 11.52
CA GLY A 52 -3.28 -5.65 12.09
C GLY A 52 -2.20 -5.18 11.11
N GLU A 53 -2.01 -5.88 9.99
CA GLU A 53 -1.03 -5.48 8.98
C GLU A 53 -1.45 -4.18 8.28
N GLU A 54 -0.45 -3.36 7.97
CA GLU A 54 -0.57 -2.19 7.11
C GLU A 54 -0.40 -2.66 5.67
N VAL A 55 -1.29 -2.25 4.78
CA VAL A 55 -1.37 -2.73 3.40
C VAL A 55 -1.58 -1.57 2.45
N PHE A 56 -1.31 -1.79 1.17
CA PHE A 56 -1.82 -0.91 0.13
C PHE A 56 -2.79 -1.67 -0.80
N PHE A 57 -3.86 -0.99 -1.16
CA PHE A 57 -4.94 -1.55 -1.97
C PHE A 57 -5.26 -0.64 -3.17
N VAL A 58 -5.84 -1.24 -4.21
CA VAL A 58 -6.37 -0.54 -5.38
C VAL A 58 -7.90 -0.59 -5.38
N ARG A 59 -8.51 0.33 -6.13
CA ARG A 59 -9.95 0.37 -6.37
C ARG A 59 -10.24 0.32 -7.87
N GLY A 60 -11.49 0.05 -8.24
CA GLY A 60 -11.93 0.08 -9.63
C GLY A 60 -11.51 -1.16 -10.42
N ARG A 61 -11.33 -1.01 -11.74
CA ARG A 61 -11.08 -2.16 -12.64
C ARG A 61 -9.79 -2.89 -12.30
N GLU A 62 -8.77 -2.15 -11.88
CA GLU A 62 -7.45 -2.66 -11.51
C GLU A 62 -7.50 -3.62 -10.32
N ALA A 63 -8.54 -3.54 -9.48
CA ALA A 63 -8.72 -4.47 -8.36
C ALA A 63 -8.92 -5.92 -8.82
N SER A 64 -9.37 -6.15 -10.05
CA SER A 64 -9.51 -7.50 -10.61
C SER A 64 -8.19 -8.08 -11.16
N PHE A 65 -7.19 -7.23 -11.44
CA PHE A 65 -5.97 -7.64 -12.15
C PHE A 65 -5.09 -8.66 -11.42
N PRO A 66 -4.95 -8.63 -10.07
CA PRO A 66 -4.18 -9.64 -9.34
C PRO A 66 -4.71 -11.08 -9.50
N PHE A 67 -5.95 -11.23 -9.98
CA PHE A 67 -6.60 -12.54 -10.12
C PHE A 67 -6.66 -13.04 -11.55
N LEU A 68 -6.06 -12.33 -12.52
CA LEU A 68 -6.05 -12.79 -13.91
C LEU A 68 -5.45 -14.20 -14.03
N PRO A 69 -6.03 -15.06 -14.89
CA PRO A 69 -7.11 -14.77 -15.85
C PRO A 69 -8.54 -14.85 -15.27
N ALA A 70 -8.71 -15.13 -13.98
CA ALA A 70 -10.04 -15.23 -13.38
C ALA A 70 -10.73 -13.86 -13.30
N ALA A 71 -12.02 -13.82 -13.67
CA ALA A 71 -12.85 -12.62 -13.55
C ALA A 71 -13.44 -12.53 -12.14
N VAL A 72 -12.67 -11.98 -11.20
CA VAL A 72 -13.13 -11.76 -9.83
C VAL A 72 -13.95 -10.46 -9.77
N PRO A 73 -15.22 -10.48 -9.33
CA PRO A 73 -16.07 -9.30 -9.28
C PRO A 73 -15.74 -8.46 -8.03
N THR A 74 -14.59 -7.80 -8.07
CA THR A 74 -14.09 -6.94 -7.00
C THR A 74 -13.79 -5.54 -7.51
N ASP A 75 -14.13 -4.54 -6.71
CA ASP A 75 -13.79 -3.14 -6.93
C ASP A 75 -12.73 -2.65 -5.92
N ALA A 76 -12.20 -3.54 -5.07
CA ALA A 76 -11.18 -3.26 -4.07
C ALA A 76 -10.32 -4.50 -3.78
N SER A 77 -9.00 -4.40 -3.93
CA SER A 77 -8.11 -5.52 -3.66
C SER A 77 -6.82 -5.10 -2.98
N VAL A 78 -6.42 -5.83 -1.96
CA VAL A 78 -5.08 -5.70 -1.35
C VAL A 78 -4.07 -6.24 -2.34
N ILE A 79 -3.08 -5.42 -2.70
CA ILE A 79 -2.05 -5.78 -3.68
C ILE A 79 -0.64 -5.81 -3.09
N GLY A 80 -0.51 -5.53 -1.80
CA GLY A 80 0.75 -5.69 -1.07
C GLY A 80 0.62 -5.34 0.41
N ILE A 81 1.49 -5.98 1.20
CA ILE A 81 1.73 -5.65 2.60
C ILE A 81 2.78 -4.54 2.64
N CYS A 82 2.55 -3.54 3.49
CA CYS A 82 3.40 -2.37 3.60
C CYS A 82 4.34 -2.53 4.80
N ASP A 83 5.64 -2.70 4.53
CA ASP A 83 6.64 -2.80 5.60
C ASP A 83 6.89 -1.44 6.26
N GLN A 84 7.13 -0.40 5.45
CA GLN A 84 7.47 0.96 5.91
C GLN A 84 7.08 2.02 4.87
N TRP A 85 6.79 3.23 5.36
CA TRP A 85 6.74 4.45 4.55
C TRP A 85 7.21 5.65 5.39
N SER A 86 7.77 6.65 4.71
CA SER A 86 8.31 7.86 5.33
C SER A 86 7.75 9.09 4.62
N LEU A 87 7.54 10.15 5.39
CA LEU A 87 7.19 11.47 4.89
C LEU A 87 8.39 12.38 5.07
N ASP A 88 8.75 13.11 4.02
CA ASP A 88 9.70 14.20 4.18
C ASP A 88 8.99 15.29 5.02
N ALA A 89 9.58 15.65 6.16
CA ALA A 89 9.11 16.81 6.91
C ALA A 89 9.18 18.03 5.98
N SER A 90 8.02 18.58 5.62
CA SER A 90 7.94 19.65 4.63
C SER A 90 8.80 20.85 5.05
N GLY A 91 9.88 21.13 4.29
CA GLY A 91 10.41 22.49 4.18
C GLY A 91 11.92 22.73 4.17
N THR A 92 12.81 21.72 4.28
CA THR A 92 14.26 21.99 4.13
C THR A 92 14.83 21.23 2.95
N ARG A 93 15.09 21.95 1.85
CA ARG A 93 15.93 21.48 0.74
C ARG A 93 17.19 20.85 1.35
N PRO A 94 17.56 19.59 1.04
CA PRO A 94 18.79 19.02 1.55
C PRO A 94 19.96 19.95 1.16
N PRO A 95 20.90 20.26 2.07
CA PRO A 95 21.98 21.18 1.79
C PRO A 95 22.70 20.72 0.52
N PRO A 96 23.11 21.66 -0.37
CA PRO A 96 23.80 21.28 -1.59
C PRO A 96 24.98 20.40 -1.20
N ARG A 97 25.01 19.18 -1.74
CA ARG A 97 26.12 18.23 -1.51
C ARG A 97 27.42 19.00 -1.75
N ARG A 98 28.21 19.18 -0.69
CA ARG A 98 29.55 19.77 -0.82
C ARG A 98 30.24 18.97 -1.91
N ARG A 99 30.53 19.59 -3.05
CA ARG A 99 31.48 19.01 -4.01
C ARG A 99 32.73 18.79 -3.19
N SER A 100 33.12 17.52 -3.04
CA SER A 100 34.42 17.18 -2.47
C SER A 100 35.44 18.01 -3.22
N GLY A 101 36.10 18.90 -2.49
CA GLY A 101 37.12 19.77 -3.06
C GLY A 101 38.14 18.89 -3.76
N ARG A 102 38.27 19.06 -5.07
CA ARG A 102 39.47 18.59 -5.75
C ARG A 102 40.59 19.46 -5.17
N ALA A 103 41.40 18.85 -4.29
CA ALA A 103 42.53 19.51 -3.68
C ALA A 103 43.39 20.14 -4.78
N ALA A 104 43.61 21.45 -4.65
CA ALA A 104 44.60 22.14 -5.44
C ALA A 104 45.97 21.56 -5.08
N VAL A 105 46.56 20.80 -6.00
CA VAL A 105 47.99 20.48 -5.95
C VAL A 105 48.73 21.78 -6.22
N LYS A 106 49.28 22.36 -5.15
CA LYS A 106 50.34 23.38 -5.20
C LYS A 106 51.66 22.71 -4.78
N GLY A 107 52.66 22.82 -5.64
CA GLY A 107 54.09 22.59 -5.43
C GLY A 107 54.75 22.65 -6.81
N GLN A 108 55.51 23.68 -7.22
CA GLN A 108 56.87 24.05 -6.76
C GLN A 108 57.76 22.79 -6.73
N SER A 109 58.76 22.59 -7.57
CA SER A 109 59.69 23.51 -8.26
C SER A 109 59.74 23.36 -9.77
#